data_AF-A0A940VLV0-F1
#
_entry.id   AF-A0A940VLV0-F1
#
_cell.length_a   1.000
_cell.length_b   1.000
_cell.length_c   1.000
_cell.angle_alpha   90.00
_cell.angle_beta   90.00
_cell.angle_gamma   90.00
#
_symmetry.space_group_name_H-M   'P 1'
#
loop_
_entity.id
_entity.type
_entity.pdbx_description
1 polymer ?
#
loop_
_entity_poly.entity_id
_entity_poly.type
_entity_poly.pdbx_seq_one_letter_code
_entity_poly.pdbx_strand_id
1 'polypeptide(L)'
;MKKRAFVAVVAVLVLAVGAPAFASHCPTLIKEANEKMAGMDQNGEKVKKAKELVAEADRLHKAGSHDASVTKGEEALATLK
;
A
#
# COMPACT_ATOMS: atom_id res chain seq x y z
N MET A 1 -15.04 30.42 35.60
CA MET A 1 -14.19 29.40 34.93
C MET A 1 -15.04 28.31 34.25
N LYS A 2 -15.84 28.62 33.22
CA LYS A 2 -16.75 27.62 32.58
C LYS A 2 -16.89 27.72 31.04
N LYS A 3 -16.11 28.57 30.36
CA LYS A 3 -16.24 28.77 28.89
C LYS A 3 -15.02 28.32 28.07
N ARG A 4 -14.02 27.70 28.70
CA ARG A 4 -12.76 27.30 28.03
C ARG A 4 -12.68 25.80 27.68
N ALA A 5 -13.65 25.00 28.12
CA ALA A 5 -13.63 23.55 27.90
C ALA A 5 -14.20 23.10 26.55
N PHE A 6 -14.91 23.97 25.82
CA PHE A 6 -15.62 23.56 24.59
C PHE A 6 -14.77 23.67 23.32
N VAL A 7 -13.63 24.37 23.36
CA VAL A 7 -12.79 24.61 22.16
C VAL A 7 -11.80 23.48 21.91
N ALA A 8 -11.55 22.60 22.88
CA ALA A 8 -10.51 21.56 22.76
C ALA A 8 -10.95 20.29 22.01
N VAL A 9 -12.25 20.09 21.75
CA VAL A 9 -12.77 18.85 21.15
C VAL A 9 -12.79 18.88 19.61
N VAL A 10 -12.77 20.07 18.98
CA VAL A 10 -12.91 20.20 17.52
C VAL A 10 -11.57 20.03 16.79
N ALA A 11 -10.43 20.22 17.47
CA ALA A 11 -9.10 20.14 16.83
C ALA A 11 -8.64 18.71 16.47
N VAL A 12 -9.26 17.67 17.05
CA VAL A 12 -8.85 16.27 16.82
C VAL A 12 -9.48 15.68 15.55
N LEU A 13 -10.58 16.24 15.04
CA LEU A 13 -11.29 15.69 13.87
C LEU A 13 -10.65 16.06 12.53
N VAL A 14 -9.79 17.09 12.48
CA VAL A 14 -9.20 17.57 11.21
C VAL A 14 -8.04 16.70 10.72
N LEU A 15 -7.45 15.84 11.56
CA LEU A 15 -6.40 14.91 11.14
C LEU A 15 -6.93 13.62 10.50
N ALA A 16 -8.24 13.35 10.59
CA ALA A 16 -8.83 12.11 10.07
C ALA A 16 -9.23 12.17 8.59
N VAL A 17 -9.27 13.35 7.96
CA VAL A 17 -9.74 13.51 6.57
C VAL A 17 -8.69 13.20 5.50
N GLY A 18 -7.43 12.95 5.87
CA GLY A 18 -6.34 12.61 4.93
C GLY A 18 -6.11 11.12 4.71
N ALA A 19 -6.74 10.24 5.49
CA ALA A 19 -6.47 8.80 5.48
C ALA A 19 -7.12 7.95 4.34
N PRO A 20 -8.25 8.32 3.70
CA PRO A 20 -8.96 7.35 2.85
C PRO A 20 -8.23 7.02 1.54
N ALA A 21 -7.36 7.92 1.04
CA ALA A 21 -6.66 7.70 -0.22
C ALA A 21 -5.49 6.71 -0.11
N PHE A 22 -4.81 6.66 1.04
CA PHE A 22 -3.65 5.78 1.25
C PHE A 22 -4.02 4.36 1.68
N ALA A 23 -5.19 4.16 2.30
CA ALA A 23 -5.63 2.86 2.78
C ALA A 23 -5.71 1.80 1.67
N SER A 24 -6.00 2.22 0.43
CA SER A 24 -6.19 1.32 -0.71
C SER A 24 -4.96 1.16 -1.61
N HIS A 25 -3.84 1.85 -1.34
CA HIS A 25 -2.71 1.86 -2.28
C HIS A 25 -1.94 0.53 -2.31
N CYS A 26 -1.61 -0.03 -1.13
CA CYS A 26 -0.88 -1.32 -1.06
C CYS A 26 -1.67 -2.46 -1.74
N PRO A 27 -2.98 -2.67 -1.42
CA PRO A 27 -3.76 -3.73 -2.08
C PRO A 27 -3.89 -3.53 -3.60
N THR A 28 -3.96 -2.29 -4.06
CA THR A 28 -4.07 -1.98 -5.49
C THR A 28 -2.80 -2.35 -6.25
N LEU A 29 -1.62 -1.96 -5.75
CA LEU A 29 -0.33 -2.29 -6.39
C LEU A 29 -0.11 -3.81 -6.44
N ILE A 30 -0.41 -4.51 -5.34
CA ILE A 30 -0.31 -5.97 -5.27
C ILE A 30 -1.24 -6.62 -6.30
N LYS A 31 -2.48 -6.14 -6.41
CA LYS A 31 -3.45 -6.66 -7.38
C LYS A 31 -2.97 -6.42 -8.82
N GLU A 32 -2.55 -5.20 -9.14
CA GLU A 32 -2.09 -4.84 -10.49
C GLU A 32 -0.87 -5.68 -10.90
N ALA A 33 0.08 -5.89 -9.99
CA ALA A 33 1.24 -6.73 -10.27
C ALA A 33 0.83 -8.20 -10.55
N ASN A 34 -0.11 -8.75 -9.77
CA ASN A 34 -0.63 -10.10 -10.00
C ASN A 34 -1.36 -10.22 -11.35
N GLU A 35 -2.22 -9.25 -11.69
CA GLU A 35 -2.94 -9.22 -12.97
C GLU A 35 -1.96 -9.12 -14.15
N LYS A 36 -0.93 -8.27 -14.04
CA LYS A 36 0.10 -8.14 -15.07
C LYS A 36 0.92 -9.42 -15.22
N MET A 37 1.31 -10.05 -14.11
CA MET A 37 2.00 -11.34 -14.15
C MET A 37 1.16 -12.41 -14.83
N ALA A 38 -0.15 -12.45 -14.62
CA ALA A 38 -1.03 -13.46 -15.22
C ALA A 38 -1.01 -13.45 -16.77
N GLY A 39 -0.70 -12.29 -17.38
CA GLY A 39 -0.54 -12.16 -18.84
C GLY A 39 0.87 -12.46 -19.36
N MET A 40 1.83 -12.83 -18.51
CA MET A 40 3.24 -13.05 -18.86
C MET A 40 3.66 -14.53 -18.69
N ASP A 41 4.83 -14.88 -19.22
CA ASP A 41 5.43 -16.20 -18.99
C ASP A 41 5.74 -16.42 -17.51
N GLN A 42 5.05 -17.38 -16.89
CA GLN A 42 5.15 -17.70 -15.47
C GLN A 42 6.53 -18.22 -15.04
N ASN A 43 7.33 -18.71 -15.98
CA ASN A 43 8.68 -19.22 -15.73
C ASN A 43 9.77 -18.19 -16.00
N GLY A 44 9.42 -17.05 -16.61
CA GLY A 44 10.34 -15.96 -16.91
C GLY A 44 10.93 -15.34 -15.66
N GLU A 45 12.20 -14.93 -15.74
CA GLU A 45 12.95 -14.34 -14.63
C GLU A 45 12.27 -13.09 -14.05
N LYS A 46 11.70 -12.23 -14.91
CA LYS A 46 10.92 -11.05 -14.49
C LYS A 46 9.72 -11.43 -13.62
N VAL A 47 8.96 -12.45 -14.02
CA VAL A 47 7.78 -12.90 -13.26
C VAL A 47 8.18 -13.55 -11.94
N LYS A 48 9.26 -14.33 -11.91
CA LYS A 48 9.80 -14.89 -10.65
C LYS A 48 10.18 -13.79 -9.65
N LYS A 49 10.95 -12.79 -10.11
CA LYS A 49 11.33 -11.64 -9.28
C LYS A 49 10.13 -10.83 -8.82
N ALA A 50 9.15 -10.59 -9.71
CA ALA A 50 7.93 -9.88 -9.34
C ALA A 50 7.08 -10.65 -8.30
N LYS A 51 7.01 -11.98 -8.37
CA LYS A 51 6.34 -12.81 -7.35
C LYS A 51 6.96 -12.64 -5.96
N GLU A 52 8.29 -12.62 -5.89
CA GLU A 52 9.02 -12.39 -4.63
C GLU A 52 8.71 -11.00 -4.05
N LEU A 53 8.75 -9.96 -4.88
CA LEU A 53 8.44 -8.59 -4.47
C LEU A 53 6.97 -8.43 -4.03
N VAL A 54 6.02 -9.07 -4.72
CA VAL A 54 4.60 -9.09 -4.34
C VAL A 54 4.40 -9.82 -3.00
N ALA A 55 5.07 -10.94 -2.78
CA ALA A 55 5.01 -11.66 -1.51
C ALA A 55 5.59 -10.82 -0.36
N GLU A 56 6.68 -10.09 -0.61
CA GLU A 56 7.25 -9.18 0.38
C GLU A 56 6.32 -7.98 0.65
N ALA A 57 5.71 -7.40 -0.38
CA ALA A 57 4.73 -6.32 -0.25
C ALA A 57 3.54 -6.76 0.62
N ASP A 58 2.94 -7.92 0.35
CA ASP A 58 1.82 -8.46 1.13
C ASP A 58 2.21 -8.72 2.60
N ARG A 59 3.42 -9.24 2.85
CA ARG A 59 3.95 -9.41 4.21
C ARG A 59 4.07 -8.08 4.94
N LEU A 60 4.61 -7.05 4.28
CA LEU A 60 4.77 -5.70 4.85
C LEU A 60 3.42 -5.04 5.10
N HIS A 61 2.46 -5.20 4.20
CA HIS A 61 1.09 -4.72 4.37
C HIS A 61 0.44 -5.33 5.62
N LYS A 62 0.50 -6.65 5.76
CA LYS A 62 -0.02 -7.39 6.93
C LYS A 62 0.67 -6.99 8.23
N ALA A 63 1.94 -6.58 8.16
CA ALA A 63 2.71 -6.06 9.30
C ALA A 63 2.45 -4.58 9.61
N GLY A 64 1.59 -3.88 8.85
CA GLY A 64 1.32 -2.44 9.01
C GLY A 64 2.44 -1.52 8.50
N SER A 65 3.46 -2.07 7.85
CA SER A 65 4.56 -1.31 7.25
C SER A 65 4.16 -0.81 5.85
N HIS A 66 3.17 0.08 5.80
CA HIS A 66 2.52 0.50 4.56
C HIS A 66 3.47 1.13 3.55
N ASP A 67 4.34 2.06 3.96
CA ASP A 67 5.28 2.70 3.03
C ASP A 67 6.21 1.69 2.37
N ALA A 68 6.75 0.75 3.14
CA ALA A 68 7.60 -0.31 2.62
C ALA A 68 6.81 -1.27 1.70
N SER A 69 5.54 -1.56 2.02
CA SER A 69 4.67 -2.35 1.15
C SER A 69 4.42 -1.67 -0.20
N VAL A 70 4.23 -0.35 -0.20
CA VAL A 70 4.06 0.44 -1.43
C VAL A 70 5.32 0.35 -2.28
N THR A 71 6.49 0.61 -1.71
CA THR A 71 7.77 0.51 -2.42
C THR A 71 7.95 -0.85 -3.09
N LYS A 72 7.64 -1.94 -2.37
CA LYS A 72 7.75 -3.30 -2.93
C LYS A 72 6.73 -3.58 -4.04
N GLY A 73 5.50 -3.06 -3.91
CA GLY A 73 4.50 -3.13 -4.97
C GLY A 73 4.92 -2.40 -6.25
N GLU A 74 5.50 -1.20 -6.11
CA GLU A 74 6.01 -0.41 -7.23
C GLU A 74 7.23 -1.09 -7.91
N GLU A 75 8.17 -1.63 -7.12
CA GLU A 75 9.31 -2.42 -7.62
C GLU A 75 8.84 -3.64 -8.43
N ALA A 76 7.78 -4.32 -7.97
CA ALA A 76 7.19 -5.44 -8.69
C ALA A 76 6.64 -5.00 -10.06
N LEU A 77 5.85 -3.92 -10.10
CA LEU A 77 5.30 -3.38 -11.35
C LEU A 77 6.38 -2.89 -12.32
N ALA A 78 7.44 -2.27 -11.80
CA ALA A 78 8.60 -1.83 -12.58
C ALA A 78 9.36 -3.02 -13.20
N THR A 79 9.52 -4.12 -12.45
CA THR A 79 10.16 -5.36 -12.94
C THR A 79 9.40 -5.99 -14.11
N LEU A 80 8.08 -5.80 -14.16
CA LEU A 80 7.20 -6.34 -15.20
C LEU A 80 7.09 -5.45 -16.46
N LYS A 81 7.75 -4.29 -16.50
CA LYS A 81 7.86 -3.47 -17.73
C LYS A 81 8.82 -4.11 -18.73
#